data_AF-A0A212FF31-F1
#
_entry.id   AF-A0A212FF31-F1
#
_cell.length_a   1.000
_cell.length_b   1.000
_cell.length_c   1.000
_cell.angle_alpha   90.00
_cell.angle_beta   90.00
_cell.angle_gamma   90.00
#
_symmetry.space_group_name_H-M   'P 1'
#
loop_
_entity.id
_entity.type
_entity.pdbx_description
1 polymer ?
#
loop_
_entity_poly.entity_id
_entity_poly.type
_entity_poly.pdbx_seq_one_letter_code
_entity_poly.pdbx_strand_id
1 'polypeptide(L)'
;MEDCAVIMPREGCCARCKGCWYNGTEHSSHTEWNEDGKLLRCEAGVVTISRPECYAPCDNPKHQRHTHYNCPVCEALAQPCLGERPPRRTRRKKTL
;
A
#
# COMPACT_ATOMS: atom_id res chain seq x y z
N MET A 1 19.89 26.25 19.41
CA MET A 1 19.61 26.56 17.99
C MET A 1 20.65 25.76 17.23
N GLU A 2 20.41 24.47 17.13
CA GLU A 2 21.37 23.54 16.56
C GLU A 2 21.33 23.60 15.03
N ASP A 3 22.39 24.19 14.49
CA ASP A 3 23.09 23.78 13.28
C ASP A 3 22.23 23.15 12.17
N CYS A 4 21.56 24.01 11.40
CA CYS A 4 20.94 23.65 10.12
C CYS A 4 21.99 23.53 9.00
N ALA A 5 23.16 22.93 9.23
CA ALA A 5 24.18 22.78 8.19
C ALA A 5 24.22 21.33 7.67
N VAL A 6 23.73 21.16 6.44
CA VAL A 6 23.91 19.92 5.67
C VAL A 6 25.41 19.80 5.36
N ILE A 7 26.11 18.96 6.11
CA ILE A 7 27.47 18.54 5.74
C ILE A 7 27.32 17.75 4.42
N MET A 8 27.76 18.36 3.31
CA MET A 8 27.80 17.71 2.00
C MET A 8 29.16 17.03 1.82
N PRO A 9 29.28 15.70 2.02
CA PRO A 9 30.39 14.97 1.45
C PRO A 9 30.25 15.01 -0.08
N ARG A 10 31.39 15.10 -0.77
CA ARG A 10 31.52 15.25 -2.22
C ARG A 10 30.51 14.41 -3.03
N GLU A 11 30.00 15.06 -4.08
CA GLU A 11 29.24 14.48 -5.20
C GLU A 11 27.82 13.97 -4.87
N GLY A 12 26.92 14.92 -4.61
CA GLY A 12 25.50 14.78 -4.99
C GLY A 12 24.52 14.22 -3.95
N CYS A 13 24.98 13.68 -2.81
CA CYS A 13 24.10 13.14 -1.76
C CYS A 13 24.36 13.72 -0.37
N CYS A 14 23.29 14.04 0.36
CA CYS A 14 23.34 14.50 1.76
C CYS A 14 23.83 13.37 2.69
N ALA A 15 24.74 13.65 3.63
CA ALA A 15 25.19 12.65 4.62
C ALA A 15 24.07 12.18 5.55
N ARG A 16 23.07 13.03 5.79
CA ARG A 16 21.87 12.71 6.58
C ARG A 16 20.65 13.38 5.94
N CYS A 17 19.62 12.60 5.67
CA CYS A 17 18.37 13.13 5.12
C CYS A 17 17.58 13.87 6.22
N LYS A 18 16.99 15.01 5.85
CA LYS A 18 16.17 15.82 6.75
C LYS A 18 14.92 15.04 7.20
N GLY A 19 14.62 15.06 8.49
CA GLY A 19 13.36 14.53 9.04
C GLY A 19 12.16 15.42 8.69
N CYS A 20 10.95 14.90 8.93
CA CYS A 20 9.70 15.61 8.68
C CYS A 20 9.05 16.04 9.99
N TRP A 21 8.33 17.15 9.95
CA TRP A 21 7.48 17.60 11.05
C TRP A 21 6.02 17.44 10.65
N TYR A 22 5.28 16.61 11.36
CA TYR A 22 3.88 16.33 11.06
C TYR A 22 3.06 16.25 12.35
N ASN A 23 1.97 17.01 12.41
CA ASN A 23 1.04 17.03 13.55
C ASN A 23 1.71 17.22 14.93
N GLY A 24 2.78 18.03 14.98
CA GLY A 24 3.55 18.28 16.21
C GLY A 24 4.57 17.20 16.58
N THR A 25 4.75 16.17 15.75
CA THR A 25 5.72 15.09 15.95
C THR A 25 6.82 15.14 14.89
N GLU A 26 8.07 14.90 15.31
CA GLU A 26 9.20 14.73 14.40
C GLU A 26 9.31 13.27 13.93
N HIS A 27 9.43 13.08 12.62
CA HIS A 27 9.61 11.79 11.98
C HIS A 27 10.96 11.75 11.25
N SER A 28 11.72 10.68 11.42
CA SER A 28 12.98 10.50 10.69
C SER A 28 12.73 10.31 9.18
N SER A 29 13.67 10.70 8.32
CA SER A 29 13.55 10.40 6.88
C SER A 29 13.46 8.89 6.65
N HIS A 30 12.74 8.49 5.60
CA HIS A 30 12.42 7.10 5.25
C HIS A 30 11.55 6.36 6.27
N THR A 31 10.85 7.06 7.16
CA THR A 31 9.88 6.45 8.07
C THR A 31 8.48 6.43 7.45
N GLU A 32 7.73 5.39 7.76
CA GLU A 32 6.34 5.19 7.35
C GLU A 32 5.50 4.90 8.59
N TRP A 33 4.33 5.52 8.69
CA TRP A 33 3.39 5.31 9.79
C TRP A 33 1.94 5.43 9.31
N ASN A 34 1.03 4.83 10.08
CA ASN A 34 -0.41 4.89 9.82
C ASN A 34 -1.09 5.82 10.82
N GLU A 35 -1.91 6.75 10.33
CA GLU A 35 -2.74 7.65 11.14
C GLU A 35 -4.12 7.79 10.49
N ASP A 36 -5.19 7.47 11.22
CA ASP A 36 -6.59 7.59 10.76
C ASP A 36 -6.87 6.92 9.39
N GLY A 37 -6.29 5.74 9.16
CA GLY A 37 -6.46 5.00 7.89
C GLY A 37 -5.71 5.63 6.70
N LYS A 38 -4.82 6.59 6.96
CA LYS A 38 -3.90 7.16 5.98
C LYS A 38 -2.51 6.59 6.24
N LEU A 39 -1.80 6.29 5.17
CA LEU A 39 -0.40 5.92 5.21
C LEU A 39 0.44 7.15 4.92
N LEU A 40 1.28 7.52 5.89
CA LEU A 40 2.16 8.66 5.82
C LEU A 40 3.59 8.17 5.68
N ARG A 41 4.35 8.82 4.79
CA ARG A 41 5.77 8.55 4.61
C ARG A 41 6.56 9.84 4.61
N CYS A 42 7.64 9.87 5.40
CA CYS A 42 8.58 10.98 5.42
C CYS A 42 9.75 10.71 4.46
N GLU A 43 10.00 11.63 3.53
CA GLU A 43 11.15 11.57 2.63
C GLU A 43 11.83 12.93 2.51
N ALA A 44 13.06 13.03 3.01
CA ALA A 44 13.89 14.24 2.94
C ALA A 44 13.16 15.55 3.36
N GLY A 45 12.30 15.49 4.38
CA GLY A 45 11.53 16.61 4.90
C GLY A 45 10.15 16.82 4.25
N VAL A 46 9.77 15.97 3.29
CA VAL A 46 8.44 15.97 2.66
C VAL A 46 7.61 14.82 3.22
N VAL A 47 6.41 15.12 3.71
CA VAL A 47 5.45 14.10 4.15
C VAL A 47 4.50 13.80 2.99
N THR A 48 4.50 12.56 2.54
CA THR A 48 3.53 12.05 1.57
C THR A 48 2.39 11.39 2.33
N ILE A 49 1.16 11.79 2.03
CA ILE A 49 -0.05 11.21 2.63
C ILE A 49 -0.77 10.43 1.54
N SER A 50 -0.99 9.15 1.78
CA SER A 50 -1.69 8.25 0.88
C SER A 50 -2.89 7.61 1.58
N ARG A 51 -3.96 7.39 0.83
CA ARG A 51 -5.17 6.69 1.30
C ARG A 51 -5.26 5.38 0.55
N PRO A 52 -4.74 4.27 1.10
CA PRO A 52 -4.80 2.98 0.43
C PRO A 52 -6.26 2.52 0.37
N GLU A 53 -6.74 2.24 -0.84
CA GLU A 53 -8.04 1.62 -1.07
C GLU A 53 -7.84 0.19 -1.56
N CYS A 54 -8.43 -0.77 -0.84
CA CYS A 54 -8.32 -2.17 -1.19
C CYS A 54 -9.32 -2.50 -2.31
N TYR A 55 -8.81 -3.00 -3.43
CA TYR A 55 -9.64 -3.53 -4.51
C TYR A 55 -9.74 -5.05 -4.38
N ALA A 56 -10.95 -5.56 -4.14
CA ALA A 56 -11.25 -6.99 -4.04
C ALA A 56 -12.35 -7.36 -5.05
N PRO A 57 -12.01 -7.91 -6.23
CA PRO A 57 -12.98 -8.29 -7.26
C PRO A 57 -13.63 -9.65 -6.97
N CYS A 58 -14.16 -9.84 -5.77
CA CYS A 58 -14.89 -11.05 -5.38
C CYS A 58 -16.19 -10.68 -4.65
N ASP A 59 -17.15 -11.60 -4.69
CA ASP A 59 -18.51 -11.37 -4.18
C ASP A 59 -18.55 -11.36 -2.63
N ASN A 60 -17.62 -12.08 -2.00
CA ASN A 60 -17.55 -12.20 -0.54
C ASN A 60 -16.11 -12.07 0.00
N PRO A 61 -15.55 -10.85 0.00
CA PRO A 61 -14.23 -10.58 0.57
C PRO A 61 -14.18 -10.92 2.07
N LYS A 62 -13.20 -11.72 2.49
CA LYS A 62 -12.98 -12.07 3.89
C LYS A 62 -11.97 -11.13 4.52
N HIS A 63 -12.37 -10.54 5.66
CA HIS A 63 -11.52 -9.66 6.45
C HIS A 63 -10.43 -10.49 7.15
N GLN A 64 -9.17 -10.24 6.80
CA GLN A 64 -8.02 -10.89 7.44
C GLN A 64 -7.37 -9.95 8.46
N ARG A 65 -6.86 -10.50 9.56
CA ARG A 65 -6.18 -9.75 10.62
C ARG A 65 -4.72 -9.45 10.25
N HIS A 66 -4.47 -8.79 9.12
CA HIS A 66 -3.13 -8.29 8.81
C HIS A 66 -2.96 -6.84 9.27
N THR A 67 -1.84 -6.59 9.93
CA THR A 67 -1.53 -5.36 10.68
C THR A 67 -1.26 -4.13 9.82
N HIS A 68 -0.94 -4.29 8.53
CA HIS A 68 -0.43 -3.16 7.74
C HIS A 68 -1.48 -2.41 6.93
N TYR A 69 -2.55 -3.05 6.43
CA TYR A 69 -3.57 -2.37 5.60
C TYR A 69 -5.00 -2.90 5.72
N ASN A 70 -5.24 -3.90 6.57
CA ASN A 70 -6.55 -4.50 6.82
C ASN A 70 -7.36 -4.82 5.54
N CYS A 71 -6.68 -5.10 4.43
CA CYS A 71 -7.34 -5.39 3.17
C CYS A 71 -7.99 -6.77 3.20
N PRO A 72 -9.23 -6.90 2.73
CA PRO A 72 -9.86 -8.18 2.63
C PRO A 72 -9.20 -9.03 1.54
N VAL A 73 -9.28 -10.34 1.70
CA VAL A 73 -8.82 -11.32 0.73
C VAL A 73 -9.99 -12.15 0.24
N CYS A 74 -9.91 -12.59 -1.02
CA CYS A 74 -10.83 -13.58 -1.53
C CYS A 74 -10.38 -14.96 -1.00
N GLU A 75 -11.30 -15.71 -0.40
CA GLU A 75 -11.06 -17.10 -0.01
C GLU A 75 -10.69 -17.92 -1.26
N ALA A 76 -9.68 -18.78 -1.17
CA ALA A 76 -9.05 -19.48 -2.29
C ALA A 76 -9.93 -20.58 -2.93
N LEU A 77 -11.17 -20.24 -3.28
CA LEU A 77 -12.06 -21.04 -4.08
C LEU A 77 -12.49 -20.20 -5.29
N ALA A 78 -11.62 -20.19 -6.29
CA ALA A 78 -11.96 -20.09 -7.72
C ALA A 78 -13.21 -19.25 -8.08
N GLN A 79 -13.21 -17.97 -7.76
CA GLN A 79 -14.11 -17.04 -8.44
C GLN A 79 -13.35 -16.45 -9.63
N PRO A 80 -13.81 -16.65 -10.88
CA PRO A 80 -13.23 -15.93 -12.00
C PRO A 80 -13.45 -14.44 -11.76
N CYS A 81 -12.43 -13.62 -12.02
CA CYS A 81 -12.57 -12.18 -12.13
C CYS A 81 -13.85 -11.87 -12.92
N LEU A 82 -14.78 -11.12 -12.32
CA LEU A 82 -16.04 -10.70 -12.98
C LEU A 82 -15.68 -9.97 -14.28
N GLY A 83 -15.68 -10.70 -15.40
CA GLY A 83 -15.18 -10.23 -16.69
C GLY A 83 -14.95 -11.35 -17.71
N GLU A 84 -14.63 -12.57 -17.27
CA GLU A 84 -14.47 -13.70 -18.19
C GLU A 84 -15.72 -14.59 -18.21
N ARG A 85 -16.54 -14.46 -19.27
CA ARG A 85 -17.65 -15.41 -19.50
C ARG A 85 -17.07 -16.83 -19.55
N PRO A 86 -17.57 -17.78 -18.75
CA PRO A 86 -17.14 -19.17 -18.91
C PRO A 86 -17.54 -19.65 -20.32
N PRO A 87 -16.68 -20.40 -21.03
CA PRO A 87 -17.05 -20.97 -22.32
C PRO A 87 -18.26 -21.89 -22.11
N ARG A 88 -19.33 -21.67 -22.89
CA ARG A 88 -20.54 -22.51 -22.85
C ARG A 88 -20.12 -23.95 -23.10
N ARG A 89 -20.16 -24.80 -22.06
CA ARG A 89 -20.05 -26.26 -22.22
C ARG A 89 -21.23 -26.73 -23.06
N THR A 90 -21.04 -26.88 -24.37
CA THR A 90 -21.97 -27.62 -25.23
C THR A 90 -21.98 -29.07 -24.77
N ARG A 91 -23.08 -29.51 -24.14
CA ARG A 91 -23.32 -30.94 -23.88
C ARG A 91 -23.33 -31.68 -25.21
N ARG A 92 -22.24 -32.36 -25.56
CA ARG A 92 -22.30 -33.41 -26.58
C ARG A 92 -23.06 -34.59 -25.96
N LYS A 93 -24.33 -34.76 -26.35
CA LYS A 93 -25.04 -36.03 -26.20
C LYS A 93 -24.23 -37.06 -26.99
N LYS A 94 -23.63 -38.03 -26.30
CA LYS A 94 -23.05 -39.20 -26.94
C LYS A 94 -24.23 -40.09 -27.34
N THR A 95 -24.57 -40.08 -28.62
CA THR A 95 -25.55 -41.01 -29.20
C THR A 95 -24.79 -42.25 -29.64
N LEU A 96 -25.34 -43.41 -29.23
CA LEU A 96 -24.92 -44.80 -29.44
C LEU A 96 -23.64 -45.26 -28.73
#